data_AF-A0A0P9Q3B3-F1
#
_entry.id   AF-A0A0P9Q3B3-F1
#
_cell.length_a   1.000
_cell.length_b   1.000
_cell.length_c   1.000
_cell.angle_alpha   90.00
_cell.angle_beta   90.00
_cell.angle_gamma   90.00
#
_symmetry.space_group_name_H-M   'P 1'
#
loop_
_entity.id
_entity.type
_entity.pdbx_description
1 polymer ?
#
loop_
_entity_poly.entity_id
_entity_poly.type
_entity_poly.pdbx_seq_one_letter_code
_entity_poly.pdbx_strand_id
1 'polypeptide(L)'
;MRRLLLALPFALLPLVAAHAAEVHDHDHGDEHGSLGAHEHGVGRLDVVLEGKTLEFEFDSPAMNIVGFEHVATSDEDKAKVAKARELLLKPNALFSIADAANCSATSVKLESPLFGDKDDDHDGHAQGGDADHHEHSEIHGHYKFVCDAPAVLKRLDLSQIFKTFPDTKKLQVQLISPGGQSGAEVIAANPTLKF
;
A
#
# COMPACT_ATOMS: atom_id res chain seq x y z
N MET A 1 -17.12 -54.05 0.99
CA MET A 1 -16.51 -53.61 -0.28
C MET A 1 -17.58 -53.64 -1.36
N ARG A 2 -18.06 -52.49 -1.80
CA ARG A 2 -18.99 -52.38 -2.93
C ARG A 2 -18.68 -51.06 -3.65
N ARG A 3 -17.87 -51.16 -4.71
CA ARG A 3 -17.49 -50.04 -5.56
C ARG A 3 -18.63 -49.83 -6.56
N LEU A 4 -19.39 -48.75 -6.40
CA LEU A 4 -20.29 -48.28 -7.45
C LEU A 4 -19.44 -47.56 -8.50
N LEU A 5 -19.34 -48.15 -9.68
CA LEU A 5 -18.78 -47.54 -10.89
C LEU A 5 -19.91 -46.78 -11.59
N LEU A 6 -19.93 -45.45 -11.45
CA LEU A 6 -20.75 -44.56 -12.27
C LEU A 6 -19.93 -44.19 -13.51
N ALA A 7 -20.27 -44.79 -14.64
CA ALA A 7 -19.79 -44.40 -15.96
C ALA A 7 -20.55 -43.14 -16.42
N LEU A 8 -19.82 -42.03 -16.60
CA LEU A 8 -20.35 -40.80 -17.20
C LEU A 8 -20.20 -40.89 -18.72
N PRO A 9 -21.27 -40.76 -19.53
CA PRO A 9 -21.17 -40.76 -20.97
C PRO A 9 -20.60 -39.42 -21.47
N PHE A 10 -19.50 -39.51 -22.21
CA PHE A 10 -18.82 -38.42 -22.89
C PHE A 10 -19.74 -37.84 -23.99
N ALA A 11 -20.34 -36.67 -23.74
CA ALA A 11 -21.12 -35.96 -24.74
C ALA A 11 -20.16 -35.21 -25.69
N LEU A 12 -20.06 -35.68 -26.94
CA LEU A 12 -19.37 -35.03 -28.05
C LEU A 12 -20.10 -33.74 -28.46
N LEU A 13 -19.44 -32.60 -28.31
CA LEU A 13 -19.84 -31.31 -28.90
C LEU A 13 -19.17 -31.16 -30.28
N PRO A 14 -19.91 -30.76 -31.34
CA PRO A 14 -19.32 -30.50 -32.65
C PRO A 14 -18.56 -29.16 -32.64
N LEU A 15 -17.32 -29.24 -33.12
CA LEU A 15 -16.42 -28.14 -33.39
C LEU A 15 -16.91 -27.35 -34.61
N VAL A 16 -17.33 -26.10 -34.42
CA VAL A 16 -17.54 -25.16 -35.53
C VAL A 16 -16.40 -24.15 -35.51
N ALA A 17 -15.42 -24.36 -36.38
CA ALA A 17 -14.39 -23.39 -36.68
C ALA A 17 -14.93 -22.42 -37.74
N ALA A 18 -15.14 -21.16 -37.37
CA ALA A 18 -15.26 -20.06 -38.32
C ALA A 18 -14.02 -19.16 -38.14
N HIS A 19 -13.15 -19.19 -39.14
CA HIS A 19 -12.04 -18.26 -39.29
C HIS A 19 -12.58 -16.96 -39.91
N ALA A 20 -12.30 -15.83 -39.29
CA ALA A 20 -12.17 -14.56 -39.98
C ALA A 20 -11.03 -13.80 -39.31
N ALA A 21 -9.95 -13.63 -40.06
CA ALA A 21 -8.83 -12.77 -39.72
C ALA A 21 -9.24 -11.31 -40.01
N GLU A 22 -9.10 -10.45 -39.03
CA GLU A 22 -8.84 -9.03 -39.28
C GLU A 22 -7.65 -8.63 -38.40
N VAL A 23 -6.57 -8.31 -39.10
CA VAL A 23 -5.36 -7.72 -38.55
C VAL A 23 -5.69 -6.24 -38.33
N HIS A 24 -5.81 -5.84 -37.07
CA HIS A 24 -5.59 -4.46 -36.68
C HIS A 24 -4.62 -4.47 -35.51
N ASP A 25 -3.37 -4.27 -35.91
CA ASP A 25 -2.22 -3.95 -35.08
C ASP A 25 -2.45 -2.53 -34.53
N HIS A 26 -2.79 -2.44 -33.25
CA HIS A 26 -2.65 -1.24 -32.44
C HIS A 26 -2.18 -1.69 -31.06
N ASP A 27 -0.89 -1.96 -30.99
CA ASP A 27 -0.11 -1.96 -29.75
C ASP A 27 -0.12 -0.54 -29.17
N HIS A 28 -1.16 -0.25 -28.39
CA HIS A 28 -1.08 0.71 -27.31
C HIS A 28 -1.18 -0.10 -26.02
N GLY A 29 -0.04 -0.66 -25.61
CA GLY A 29 0.23 -0.97 -24.21
C GLY A 29 0.24 0.33 -23.41
N ASP A 30 -0.90 1.02 -23.34
CA ASP A 30 -1.22 1.86 -22.21
C ASP A 30 -1.42 0.87 -21.05
N GLU A 31 -0.32 0.54 -20.37
CA GLU A 31 -0.40 0.18 -18.97
C GLU A 31 -1.06 1.38 -18.28
N HIS A 32 -2.40 1.37 -18.29
CA HIS A 32 -3.21 2.13 -17.36
C HIS A 32 -2.87 1.57 -15.99
N GLY A 33 -1.74 2.01 -15.43
CA GLY A 33 -1.51 2.02 -14.00
C GLY A 33 -2.78 2.61 -13.43
N SER A 34 -3.58 1.75 -12.80
CA SER A 34 -4.89 2.08 -12.28
C SER A 34 -4.77 3.39 -11.53
N LEU A 35 -5.28 4.49 -12.10
CA LEU A 35 -5.60 5.72 -11.37
C LEU A 35 -6.75 5.34 -10.45
N GLY A 36 -6.40 4.65 -9.36
CA GLY A 36 -7.35 4.15 -8.39
C GLY A 36 -8.03 5.35 -7.75
N ALA A 37 -9.36 5.30 -7.63
CA ALA A 37 -10.05 6.23 -6.75
C ALA A 37 -9.53 6.01 -5.33
N HIS A 38 -8.64 6.87 -4.88
CA HIS A 38 -8.22 6.98 -3.49
C HIS A 38 -9.33 7.68 -2.70
N GLU A 39 -9.67 7.09 -1.57
CA GLU A 39 -10.70 7.61 -0.68
C GLU A 39 -10.01 8.43 0.41
N HIS A 40 -10.31 9.73 0.48
CA HIS A 40 -9.82 10.56 1.58
C HIS A 40 -10.25 9.92 2.91
N GLY A 41 -9.30 9.86 3.83
CA GLY A 41 -9.42 9.17 5.10
C GLY A 41 -9.10 7.68 5.06
N VAL A 42 -8.80 7.08 3.91
CA VAL A 42 -8.43 5.67 3.81
C VAL A 42 -6.99 5.53 3.33
N GLY A 43 -6.18 4.83 4.11
CA GLY A 43 -4.85 4.35 3.71
C GLY A 43 -4.81 2.84 3.60
N ARG A 44 -3.71 2.31 3.07
CA ARG A 44 -3.41 0.89 3.01
C ARG A 44 -2.16 0.57 3.81
N LEU A 45 -2.13 -0.61 4.39
CA LEU A 45 -0.96 -1.12 5.10
C LEU A 45 -0.80 -2.61 4.82
N ASP A 46 0.21 -2.98 4.05
CA ASP A 46 0.59 -4.36 3.85
C ASP A 46 1.70 -4.71 4.86
N VAL A 47 1.53 -5.80 5.61
CA VAL A 47 2.42 -6.23 6.70
C VAL A 47 2.89 -7.66 6.46
N VAL A 48 4.19 -7.87 6.47
CA VAL A 48 4.78 -9.20 6.25
C VAL A 48 5.72 -9.55 7.39
N LEU A 49 5.47 -10.66 8.08
CA LEU A 49 6.37 -11.23 9.06
C LEU A 49 6.92 -12.56 8.52
N GLU A 50 8.20 -12.57 8.15
CA GLU A 50 8.92 -13.75 7.65
C GLU A 50 10.22 -13.97 8.45
N GLY A 51 10.29 -15.09 9.18
CA GLY A 51 11.45 -15.38 10.02
C GLY A 51 11.66 -14.27 11.06
N LYS A 52 12.79 -13.55 10.95
CA LYS A 52 13.15 -12.38 11.78
C LYS A 52 12.80 -11.04 11.14
N THR A 53 12.35 -11.04 9.90
CA THR A 53 12.07 -9.84 9.13
C THR A 53 10.61 -9.47 9.31
N LEU A 54 10.36 -8.22 9.69
CA LEU A 54 9.03 -7.61 9.69
C LEU A 54 9.07 -6.43 8.72
N GLU A 55 8.20 -6.44 7.72
CA GLU A 55 8.09 -5.42 6.69
C GLU A 55 6.71 -4.78 6.69
N PHE A 56 6.68 -3.48 6.39
CA PHE A 56 5.47 -2.70 6.22
C PHE A 56 5.57 -1.91 4.92
N GLU A 57 4.54 -2.00 4.09
CA GLU A 57 4.29 -1.09 2.97
C GLU A 57 3.05 -0.27 3.32
N PHE A 58 3.21 1.05 3.36
CA PHE A 58 2.18 2.00 3.73
C PHE A 58 1.91 2.93 2.55
N ASP A 59 0.67 2.96 2.10
CA ASP A 59 0.21 3.86 1.04
C ASP A 59 -0.91 4.74 1.59
N SER A 60 -0.80 6.04 1.35
CA SER A 60 -1.86 6.96 1.75
C SER A 60 -1.89 8.22 0.88
N PRO A 61 -3.10 8.70 0.56
CA PRO A 61 -3.29 10.04 0.03
C PRO A 61 -2.61 11.07 0.93
N ALA A 62 -1.92 12.04 0.34
CA ALA A 62 -1.31 13.12 1.11
C ALA A 62 -2.36 13.89 1.93
N MET A 63 -3.62 13.94 1.47
CA MET A 63 -4.73 14.49 2.24
C MET A 63 -4.85 13.87 3.65
N ASN A 64 -4.52 12.59 3.81
CA ASN A 64 -4.64 11.88 5.10
C ASN A 64 -3.52 12.22 6.08
N ILE A 65 -2.40 12.75 5.56
CA ILE A 65 -1.13 12.92 6.29
C ILE A 65 -0.82 14.39 6.50
N VAL A 66 -0.89 15.21 5.44
CA VAL A 66 -0.57 16.64 5.46
C VAL A 66 -1.80 17.54 5.29
N GLY A 67 -2.95 16.97 4.91
CA GLY A 67 -4.22 17.70 4.77
C GLY A 67 -4.43 18.37 3.42
N PHE A 68 -3.62 18.05 2.41
CA PHE A 68 -3.74 18.53 1.04
C PHE A 68 -2.95 17.66 0.06
N GLU A 69 -3.14 17.87 -1.25
CA GLU A 69 -2.49 17.09 -2.32
C GLU A 69 -1.84 17.96 -3.42
N HIS A 70 -1.97 19.29 -3.32
CA HIS A 70 -1.28 20.21 -4.20
C HIS A 70 0.21 20.33 -3.88
N VAL A 71 1.01 20.80 -4.83
CA VAL A 71 2.44 21.08 -4.63
C VAL A 71 2.64 22.12 -3.53
N ALA A 72 3.45 21.80 -2.53
CA ALA A 72 3.73 22.66 -1.39
C ALA A 72 4.55 23.91 -1.80
N THR A 73 3.87 25.02 -2.11
CA THR A 73 4.50 26.28 -2.52
C THR A 73 4.61 27.29 -1.39
N SER A 74 3.64 27.32 -0.48
CA SER A 74 3.63 28.20 0.69
C SER A 74 4.57 27.69 1.80
N ASP A 75 5.05 28.60 2.65
CA ASP A 75 5.91 28.22 3.79
C ASP A 75 5.16 27.33 4.80
N GLU A 76 3.85 27.52 4.94
CA GLU A 76 3.00 26.68 5.79
C GLU A 76 2.92 25.25 5.25
N ASP A 77 2.67 25.09 3.95
CA ASP A 77 2.57 23.76 3.31
C ASP A 77 3.90 23.02 3.39
N LYS A 78 5.02 23.71 3.10
CA LYS A 78 6.37 23.13 3.22
C LYS A 78 6.66 22.67 4.65
N ALA A 79 6.24 23.44 5.65
CA ALA A 79 6.41 23.06 7.05
C ALA A 79 5.58 21.82 7.42
N LYS A 80 4.33 21.70 6.92
CA LYS A 80 3.48 20.51 7.10
C LYS A 80 4.11 19.27 6.48
N VAL A 81 4.58 19.37 5.23
CA VAL A 81 5.26 18.28 4.52
C VAL A 81 6.53 17.85 5.23
N ALA A 82 7.39 18.80 5.62
CA ALA A 82 8.63 18.51 6.33
C ALA A 82 8.36 17.80 7.66
N LYS A 83 7.35 18.26 8.42
CA LYS A 83 6.95 17.64 9.68
C LYS A 83 6.37 16.24 9.49
N ALA A 84 5.53 16.03 8.48
CA ALA A 84 5.01 14.71 8.14
C ALA A 84 6.14 13.74 7.79
N ARG A 85 7.08 14.16 6.93
CA ARG A 85 8.27 13.37 6.59
C ARG A 85 9.08 13.01 7.83
N GLU A 86 9.33 13.97 8.73
CA GLU A 86 10.06 13.72 9.98
C GLU A 86 9.39 12.66 10.86
N LEU A 87 8.05 12.66 10.93
CA LEU A 87 7.28 11.68 11.69
C LEU A 87 7.30 10.29 11.02
N LEU A 88 7.10 10.25 9.70
CA LEU A 88 7.14 9.02 8.90
C LEU A 88 8.52 8.34 8.93
N LEU A 89 9.61 9.11 9.05
CA LEU A 89 10.96 8.58 9.24
C LEU A 89 11.18 7.88 10.60
N LYS A 90 10.20 7.90 11.51
CA LYS A 90 10.28 7.30 12.86
C LYS A 90 9.24 6.19 13.01
N PRO A 91 9.36 5.06 12.29
CA PRO A 91 8.27 4.10 12.19
C PRO A 91 7.99 3.35 13.51
N ASN A 92 8.97 3.22 14.42
CA ASN A 92 8.74 2.72 15.79
C ASN A 92 7.78 3.60 16.62
N ALA A 93 7.64 4.88 16.27
CA ALA A 93 6.70 5.78 16.92
C ALA A 93 5.29 5.69 16.31
N LEU A 94 5.16 5.18 15.08
CA LEU A 94 3.90 5.09 14.34
C LEU A 94 3.26 3.70 14.45
N PHE A 95 4.07 2.65 14.35
CA PHE A 95 3.66 1.26 14.45
C PHE A 95 4.10 0.75 15.82
N SER A 96 3.14 0.50 16.72
CA SER A 96 3.44 0.07 18.08
C SER A 96 3.80 -1.42 18.07
N ILE A 97 5.05 -1.70 17.71
CA ILE A 97 5.66 -3.03 17.74
C ILE A 97 6.04 -3.34 19.19
N ALA A 98 5.75 -4.56 19.66
CA ALA A 98 6.03 -4.91 21.05
C ALA A 98 7.55 -4.91 21.33
N ASP A 99 7.99 -4.14 22.33
CA ASP A 99 9.41 -4.05 22.74
C ASP A 99 10.05 -5.42 23.00
N ALA A 100 9.27 -6.37 23.53
CA ALA A 100 9.71 -7.74 23.78
C ALA A 100 10.19 -8.49 22.52
N ALA A 101 9.77 -8.05 21.32
CA ALA A 101 10.23 -8.63 20.05
C ALA A 101 11.63 -8.11 19.64
N ASN A 102 12.12 -7.05 20.30
CA ASN A 102 13.38 -6.36 20.05
C ASN A 102 13.60 -6.05 18.56
N CYS A 103 12.61 -5.43 17.94
CA CYS A 103 12.66 -5.05 16.53
C CYS A 103 13.44 -3.74 16.34
N SER A 104 14.38 -3.73 15.41
CA SER A 104 15.13 -2.54 14.99
C SER A 104 14.85 -2.23 13.53
N ALA A 105 14.55 -0.97 13.21
CA ALA A 105 14.41 -0.52 11.83
C ALA A 105 15.77 -0.60 11.13
N THR A 106 15.82 -1.29 9.99
CA THR A 106 17.02 -1.48 9.17
C THR A 106 16.93 -0.77 7.82
N SER A 107 15.71 -0.47 7.36
CA SER A 107 15.46 0.38 6.20
C SER A 107 14.18 1.18 6.42
N VAL A 108 14.21 2.46 6.03
CA VAL A 108 13.06 3.35 5.96
C VAL A 108 13.17 4.11 4.65
N LYS A 109 12.24 3.87 3.73
CA LYS A 109 12.13 4.59 2.46
C LYS A 109 10.80 5.31 2.42
N LEU A 110 10.82 6.56 1.99
CA LEU A 110 9.64 7.39 1.85
C LEU A 110 9.67 8.03 0.47
N GLU A 111 8.58 7.90 -0.26
CA GLU A 111 8.43 8.38 -1.63
C GLU A 111 7.13 9.19 -1.71
N SER A 112 7.22 10.39 -2.27
CA SER A 112 6.06 11.23 -2.56
C SER A 112 6.52 12.38 -3.45
N PRO A 113 5.71 12.82 -4.43
CA PRO A 113 5.97 14.05 -5.17
C PRO A 113 6.15 15.28 -4.24
N LEU A 114 5.57 15.25 -3.03
CA LEU A 114 5.68 16.33 -2.06
C LEU A 114 7.04 16.40 -1.36
N PHE A 115 7.80 15.31 -1.30
CA PHE A 115 9.05 15.30 -0.55
C PHE A 115 10.24 15.90 -1.32
N GLY A 116 10.08 16.13 -2.63
CA GLY A 116 11.11 16.76 -3.44
C GLY A 116 12.39 15.93 -3.55
N ASP A 117 12.31 14.62 -3.28
CA ASP A 117 13.35 13.67 -3.60
C ASP A 117 13.40 13.57 -5.12
N LYS A 118 14.27 14.38 -5.73
CA LYS A 118 14.50 14.33 -7.18
C LYS A 118 15.29 13.07 -7.49
N ASP A 119 14.71 12.19 -8.28
CA ASP A 119 15.52 11.45 -9.24
C ASP A 119 16.08 12.49 -10.21
N ASP A 120 17.38 12.79 -10.08
CA ASP A 120 18.15 13.63 -11.01
C ASP A 120 18.38 12.87 -12.34
N ASP A 121 17.31 12.40 -12.98
CA ASP A 121 17.31 11.88 -14.32
C ASP A 121 15.87 11.98 -14.85
N HIS A 122 15.49 13.12 -15.43
CA HIS A 122 14.69 13.17 -16.65
C HIS A 122 14.62 14.60 -17.19
N ASP A 123 15.21 14.74 -18.38
CA ASP A 123 15.06 15.85 -19.30
C ASP A 123 13.60 16.25 -19.52
N GLY A 124 13.40 17.54 -19.73
CA GLY A 124 12.10 18.19 -19.65
C GLY A 124 11.08 17.77 -20.70
N HIS A 125 9.82 17.81 -20.28
CA HIS A 125 8.70 18.16 -21.14
C HIS A 125 7.65 18.93 -20.33
N ALA A 126 7.72 20.26 -20.41
CA ALA A 126 6.52 21.07 -20.25
C ALA A 126 5.65 20.83 -21.48
N GLN A 127 4.70 19.89 -21.39
CA GLN A 127 3.62 19.77 -22.36
C GLN A 127 2.35 20.29 -21.70
N GLY A 128 1.87 21.42 -22.22
CA GLY A 128 0.51 21.87 -21.99
C GLY A 128 -0.46 20.90 -22.67
N GLY A 129 -1.39 20.36 -21.88
CA GLY A 129 -2.56 19.65 -22.34
C GLY A 129 -3.62 19.78 -21.25
N ASP A 130 -4.67 20.55 -21.53
CA ASP A 130 -5.89 20.58 -20.73
C ASP A 130 -6.48 19.16 -20.66
N ALA A 131 -6.24 18.51 -19.54
CA ALA A 131 -7.05 17.43 -19.02
C ALA A 131 -6.96 17.53 -17.50
N ASP A 132 -8.06 17.91 -16.85
CA ASP A 132 -8.26 17.94 -15.40
C ASP A 132 -8.13 16.52 -14.80
N HIS A 133 -6.94 15.96 -14.87
CA HIS A 133 -6.54 14.83 -14.06
C HIS A 133 -5.98 15.42 -12.77
N HIS A 134 -6.81 15.45 -11.74
CA HIS A 134 -6.34 15.54 -10.37
C HIS A 134 -5.44 14.32 -10.15
N GLU A 135 -4.15 14.41 -10.48
CA GLU A 135 -3.17 13.46 -9.98
C GLU A 135 -2.97 13.80 -8.51
N HIS A 136 -3.40 12.91 -7.64
CA HIS A 136 -3.32 13.11 -6.21
C HIS A 136 -1.92 12.74 -5.74
N SER A 137 -1.36 13.59 -4.87
CA SER A 137 -0.05 13.32 -4.29
C SER A 137 -0.18 12.17 -3.30
N GLU A 138 0.30 10.99 -3.65
CA GLU A 138 0.37 9.86 -2.72
C GLU A 138 1.63 9.93 -1.86
N ILE A 139 1.58 9.29 -0.70
CA ILE A 139 2.71 9.05 0.19
C ILE A 139 2.89 7.55 0.34
N HIS A 140 4.05 7.08 -0.10
CA HIS A 140 4.47 5.69 0.00
C HIS A 140 5.57 5.57 1.06
N GLY A 141 5.43 4.58 1.94
CA GLY A 141 6.42 4.28 2.97
C GLY A 141 6.73 2.80 3.00
N HIS A 142 8.01 2.46 2.84
CA HIS A 142 8.49 1.09 2.98
C HIS A 142 9.45 0.98 4.17
N TYR A 143 9.07 0.15 5.13
CA TYR A 143 9.77 -0.02 6.41
C TYR A 143 10.17 -1.46 6.60
N LYS A 144 11.46 -1.70 6.85
CA LYS A 144 12.00 -3.02 7.16
C LYS A 144 12.59 -3.06 8.54
N PHE A 145 12.18 -4.05 9.32
CA PHE A 145 12.65 -4.32 10.67
C PHE A 145 13.31 -5.68 10.74
N VAL A 146 14.31 -5.79 11.62
CA VAL A 146 14.84 -7.07 12.07
C VAL A 146 14.50 -7.22 13.55
N CYS A 147 13.81 -8.31 13.89
CA CYS A 147 13.37 -8.65 15.22
C CYS A 147 14.14 -9.85 15.76
N ASP A 148 14.61 -9.78 17.01
CA ASP A 148 15.28 -10.93 17.65
C ASP A 148 14.30 -11.99 18.12
N ALA A 149 13.11 -11.58 18.59
CA ALA A 149 12.08 -12.46 19.14
C ALA A 149 10.71 -12.27 18.44
N PRO A 150 10.61 -12.43 17.11
CA PRO A 150 9.39 -12.18 16.34
C PRO A 150 8.18 -13.01 16.81
N ALA A 151 8.41 -14.20 17.36
CA ALA A 151 7.35 -15.09 17.83
C ALA A 151 6.51 -14.53 18.98
N VAL A 152 6.97 -13.48 19.67
CA VAL A 152 6.20 -12.80 20.74
C VAL A 152 5.21 -11.78 20.19
N LEU A 153 5.31 -11.42 18.91
CA LEU A 153 4.33 -10.57 18.23
C LEU A 153 3.01 -11.35 18.14
N LYS A 154 2.01 -10.88 18.90
CA LYS A 154 0.64 -11.42 18.90
C LYS A 154 -0.38 -10.41 18.41
N ARG A 155 -0.01 -9.13 18.43
CA ARG A 155 -0.87 -8.03 18.03
C ARG A 155 -0.01 -6.91 17.42
N LEU A 156 -0.51 -6.30 16.36
CA LEU A 156 -0.06 -5.02 15.84
C LEU A 156 -1.02 -3.94 16.35
N ASP A 157 -0.49 -2.89 16.95
CA ASP A 157 -1.28 -1.73 17.42
C ASP A 157 -0.94 -0.49 16.57
N LEU A 158 -1.97 0.03 15.92
CA LEU A 158 -1.96 1.15 14.99
C LEU A 158 -2.56 2.42 15.63
N SER A 159 -2.67 2.49 16.96
CA SER A 159 -3.26 3.66 17.62
C SER A 159 -2.44 4.93 17.41
N GLN A 160 -1.10 4.81 17.29
CA GLN A 160 -0.23 5.97 17.14
C GLN A 160 -0.30 6.60 15.75
N ILE A 161 -0.46 5.82 14.68
CA ILE A 161 -0.63 6.40 13.34
C ILE A 161 -1.91 7.24 13.26
N PHE A 162 -3.04 6.77 13.82
CA PHE A 162 -4.28 7.56 13.88
C PHE A 162 -4.19 8.80 14.78
N LYS A 163 -3.37 8.75 15.86
CA LYS A 163 -3.14 9.93 16.71
C LYS A 163 -2.25 10.97 16.04
N THR A 164 -1.28 10.49 15.26
CA THR A 164 -0.29 11.32 14.59
C THR A 164 -0.87 11.96 13.32
N PHE A 165 -1.66 11.20 12.58
CA PHE A 165 -2.33 11.62 11.34
C PHE A 165 -3.85 11.42 11.49
N PRO A 166 -4.53 12.34 12.20
CA PRO A 166 -5.95 12.18 12.52
C PRO A 166 -6.87 12.20 11.31
N ASP A 167 -6.40 12.69 10.15
CA ASP A 167 -7.14 12.65 8.89
C ASP A 167 -7.13 11.28 8.23
N THR A 168 -6.21 10.39 8.63
CA THR A 168 -6.34 8.95 8.38
C THR A 168 -7.47 8.40 9.25
N LYS A 169 -8.62 8.04 8.67
CA LYS A 169 -9.78 7.52 9.40
C LYS A 169 -9.80 5.99 9.45
N LYS A 170 -9.25 5.36 8.41
CA LYS A 170 -9.26 3.91 8.20
C LYS A 170 -7.97 3.45 7.54
N LEU A 171 -7.51 2.26 7.92
CA LEU A 171 -6.46 1.52 7.23
C LEU A 171 -7.02 0.20 6.73
N GLN A 172 -6.87 -0.07 5.44
CA GLN A 172 -7.04 -1.41 4.88
C GLN A 172 -5.75 -2.16 5.09
N VAL A 173 -5.76 -3.12 6.01
CA VAL A 173 -4.56 -3.84 6.43
C VAL A 173 -4.58 -5.25 5.88
N GLN A 174 -3.54 -5.64 5.15
CA GLN A 174 -3.27 -7.05 4.84
C GLN A 174 -2.07 -7.49 5.66
N LEU A 175 -2.16 -8.68 6.25
CA LEU A 175 -1.11 -9.23 7.07
C LEU A 175 -0.79 -10.65 6.60
N ILE A 176 0.49 -10.92 6.36
CA ILE A 176 1.04 -12.25 6.10
C ILE A 176 2.00 -12.57 7.25
N SER A 177 1.77 -13.68 7.94
CA SER A 177 2.60 -14.15 9.04
C SER A 177 2.80 -15.67 8.95
N PRO A 178 3.65 -16.27 9.80
CA PRO A 178 3.75 -17.73 9.90
C PRO A 178 2.42 -18.41 10.30
N GLY A 179 1.47 -17.65 10.86
CA GLY A 179 0.12 -18.12 11.19
C GLY A 179 -0.86 -18.12 10.01
N GLY A 180 -0.48 -17.53 8.87
CA GLY A 180 -1.31 -17.42 7.66
C GLY A 180 -1.46 -15.98 7.18
N GLN A 181 -2.40 -15.77 6.25
CA GLN A 181 -2.76 -14.45 5.72
C GLN A 181 -4.11 -13.99 6.29
N SER A 182 -4.24 -12.70 6.59
CA SER A 182 -5.49 -12.06 6.98
C SER A 182 -5.61 -10.66 6.40
N GLY A 183 -6.84 -10.16 6.31
CA GLY A 183 -7.16 -8.80 5.89
C GLY A 183 -8.20 -8.19 6.81
N ALA A 184 -8.07 -6.90 7.13
CA ALA A 184 -9.03 -6.19 7.98
C ALA A 184 -9.06 -4.69 7.69
N GLU A 185 -10.22 -4.07 7.92
CA GLU A 185 -10.31 -2.63 8.07
C GLU A 185 -10.05 -2.26 9.53
N VAL A 186 -9.06 -1.41 9.77
CA VAL A 186 -8.65 -0.95 11.09
C VAL A 186 -8.97 0.54 11.21
N ILE A 187 -9.56 0.94 12.33
CA ILE A 187 -9.95 2.32 12.63
C ILE A 187 -9.48 2.73 14.03
N ALA A 188 -9.43 4.02 14.32
CA ALA A 188 -8.98 4.54 15.62
C ALA A 188 -9.73 3.94 16.83
N ALA A 189 -11.01 3.60 16.69
CA ALA A 189 -11.82 2.99 17.75
C ALA A 189 -11.48 1.51 18.04
N ASN A 190 -10.87 0.81 17.07
CA ASN A 190 -10.39 -0.57 17.22
C ASN A 190 -9.06 -0.73 16.45
N PRO A 191 -7.96 -0.15 16.95
CA PRO A 191 -6.76 0.08 16.16
C PRO A 191 -5.80 -1.12 16.17
N THR A 192 -6.30 -2.34 16.35
CA THR A 192 -5.44 -3.51 16.58
C THR A 192 -5.76 -4.66 15.64
N LEU A 193 -4.71 -5.37 15.21
CA LEU A 193 -4.78 -6.59 14.41
C LEU A 193 -4.01 -7.72 15.10
N LYS A 194 -4.44 -8.97 14.93
CA LYS A 194 -3.76 -10.16 15.46
C LYS A 194 -2.75 -10.69 14.44
N PHE A 195 -1.54 -11.05 14.91
CA PHE A 195 -0.53 -11.77 14.12
C PHE A 195 -0.89 -13.24 13.86
#